data_AF-A0A958FIK8-F1
#
_entry.id   AF-A0A958FIK8-F1
#
_cell.length_a   1.000
_cell.length_b   1.000
_cell.length_c   1.000
_cell.angle_alpha   90.00
_cell.angle_beta   90.00
_cell.angle_gamma   90.00
#
_symmetry.space_group_name_H-M   'P 1'
#
loop_
_entity.id
_entity.type
_entity.pdbx_description
1 polymer ?
#
loop_
_entity_poly.entity_id
_entity_poly.type
_entity_poly.pdbx_seq_one_letter_code
_entity_poly.pdbx_strand_id
1 'polypeptide(L)'
;MLLFILLPLLLSAQYVRHGSFGSEQQRRMQYALDDWISYLGAREFGNIAAGPKYLYFATLDGGIWRYHIYDNYWDYPYTTSNGLPDNRVEKVAYDPESGLLWAFTPDDEAVFNFASEEWLSKSEASYWPYRLSEPDNNEQRGGKEQFYGREALDNLPGIFANGDFSILTDWILMDRDFQEFPIDGYLRDRYDRLWMPVKGFGIGEAELYTQRADFYRMGLPAI
;
A
#
# COMPACT_ATOMS: atom_id res chain seq x y z
N MET A 1 53.72 -12.04 -32.22
CA MET A 1 52.73 -10.99 -32.54
C MET A 1 51.64 -11.09 -31.49
N LEU A 2 51.73 -10.29 -30.42
CA LEU A 2 50.77 -10.29 -29.30
C LEU A 2 49.50 -9.55 -29.74
N LEU A 3 48.36 -10.24 -29.74
CA LEU A 3 47.05 -9.66 -30.05
C LEU A 3 46.43 -9.16 -28.73
N PHE A 4 46.41 -7.84 -28.54
CA PHE A 4 45.66 -7.21 -27.45
C PHE A 4 44.16 -7.27 -27.77
N ILE A 5 43.41 -8.06 -27.00
CA ILE A 5 41.94 -8.03 -27.02
C ILE A 5 41.50 -6.91 -26.08
N LEU A 6 41.07 -5.78 -26.66
CA LEU A 6 40.38 -4.71 -25.96
C LEU A 6 38.91 -5.10 -25.82
N LEU A 7 38.50 -5.51 -24.62
CA LEU A 7 37.11 -5.76 -24.27
C LEU A 7 36.46 -4.41 -23.89
N PRO A 8 35.43 -3.91 -24.59
CA PRO A 8 34.74 -2.71 -24.14
C PRO A 8 33.84 -3.08 -22.95
N LEU A 9 34.16 -2.55 -21.77
CA LEU A 9 33.24 -2.49 -20.65
C LEU A 9 32.07 -1.59 -21.06
N LEU A 10 30.96 -2.20 -21.48
CA LEU A 10 29.67 -1.52 -21.56
C LEU A 10 29.21 -1.25 -20.13
N LEU A 11 29.64 -0.11 -19.58
CA LEU A 11 28.94 0.52 -18.46
C LEU A 11 27.59 0.94 -19.02
N SER A 12 26.53 0.20 -18.68
CA SER A 12 25.16 0.66 -18.82
C SER A 12 24.99 1.89 -17.93
N ALA A 13 25.35 3.06 -18.45
CA ALA A 13 25.02 4.32 -17.81
C ALA A 13 23.50 4.43 -17.86
N GLN A 14 22.83 4.13 -16.74
CA GLN A 14 21.44 4.49 -16.56
C GLN A 14 21.37 6.01 -16.59
N TYR A 15 20.88 6.54 -17.71
CA TYR A 15 20.58 7.95 -17.83
C TYR A 15 19.33 8.24 -17.01
N VAL A 16 19.51 8.69 -15.77
CA VAL A 16 18.41 9.19 -14.94
C VAL A 16 18.12 10.62 -15.42
N ARG A 17 17.01 10.79 -16.14
CA ARG A 17 16.54 12.12 -16.53
C ARG A 17 15.92 12.78 -15.29
N HIS A 18 16.63 13.71 -14.69
CA HIS A 18 16.07 14.56 -13.66
C HIS A 18 15.23 15.67 -14.32
N GLY A 19 13.91 15.50 -14.35
CA GLY A 19 12.97 16.57 -14.67
C GLY A 19 12.46 17.19 -13.38
N SER A 20 12.56 18.52 -13.24
CA SER A 20 11.83 19.27 -12.21
C SER A 20 10.64 19.94 -12.87
N PHE A 21 9.45 19.75 -12.31
CA PHE A 21 8.21 20.35 -12.77
C PHE A 21 7.75 21.38 -11.74
N GLY A 22 7.25 22.52 -12.20
CA GLY A 22 6.73 23.55 -11.31
C GLY A 22 5.35 23.23 -10.75
N SER A 23 4.65 22.25 -11.33
CA SER A 23 3.39 21.70 -10.84
C SER A 23 3.11 20.31 -11.43
N GLU A 24 2.22 19.54 -10.80
CA GLU A 24 1.76 18.25 -11.33
C GLU A 24 1.11 18.38 -12.70
N GLN A 25 0.36 19.46 -12.95
CA GLN A 25 -0.22 19.74 -14.27
C GLN A 25 0.85 19.79 -15.38
N GLN A 26 2.03 20.38 -15.11
CA GLN A 26 3.13 20.44 -16.07
C GLN A 26 3.77 19.06 -16.31
N ARG A 27 3.91 18.24 -15.26
CA ARG A 27 4.42 16.86 -15.37
C ARG A 27 3.52 16.02 -16.27
N ARG A 28 2.20 16.10 -16.10
CA ARG A 28 1.22 15.30 -16.85
C ARG A 28 1.09 15.61 -18.32
N MET A 29 1.44 16.82 -18.74
CA MET A 29 1.54 17.12 -20.19
C MET A 29 2.61 16.27 -20.88
N GLN A 30 3.53 15.67 -20.12
CA GLN A 30 4.64 14.88 -20.65
C GLN A 30 4.58 13.40 -20.25
N TYR A 31 3.94 13.05 -19.14
CA TYR A 31 3.94 11.69 -18.58
C TYR A 31 2.59 11.27 -17.99
N ALA A 32 2.18 10.02 -18.24
CA ALA A 32 1.06 9.37 -17.56
C ALA A 32 1.43 8.97 -16.12
N LEU A 33 0.43 8.53 -15.32
CA LEU A 33 0.60 8.20 -13.90
C LEU A 33 1.70 7.14 -13.68
N ASP A 34 1.74 6.12 -14.53
CA ASP A 34 2.62 4.95 -14.38
C ASP A 34 3.80 4.92 -15.37
N ASP A 35 4.09 6.06 -16.03
CA ASP A 35 5.27 6.18 -16.90
C ASP A 35 6.58 6.16 -16.09
N TRP A 36 6.52 6.59 -14.82
CA TRP A 36 7.64 6.61 -13.88
C TRP A 36 7.23 6.04 -12.55
N ILE A 37 7.72 4.84 -12.26
CA ILE A 37 7.41 4.09 -11.05
C ILE A 37 8.63 4.10 -10.14
N SER A 38 8.45 4.57 -8.90
CA SER A 38 9.49 4.55 -7.87
C SER A 38 9.21 3.42 -6.89
N TYR A 39 10.18 2.53 -6.70
CA TYR A 39 10.13 1.52 -5.64
C TYR A 39 10.97 1.96 -4.46
N LEU A 40 10.30 2.22 -3.35
CA LEU A 40 10.91 2.61 -2.08
C LEU A 40 10.69 1.50 -1.04
N GLY A 41 11.49 1.51 0.02
CA GLY A 41 11.39 0.50 1.07
C GLY A 41 10.06 0.64 1.83
N ALA A 42 9.25 -0.41 1.85
CA ALA A 42 8.00 -0.46 2.62
C ALA A 42 8.05 -1.58 3.66
N ARG A 43 8.78 -1.33 4.75
CA ARG A 43 8.94 -2.31 5.82
C ARG A 43 7.93 -2.13 6.94
N GLU A 44 7.36 -0.93 7.06
CA GLU A 44 6.43 -0.58 8.14
C GLU A 44 5.10 -0.10 7.55
N PHE A 45 4.02 -0.80 7.89
CA PHE A 45 2.66 -0.42 7.54
C PHE A 45 2.06 0.38 8.70
N GLY A 46 1.69 1.64 8.45
CA GLY A 46 1.03 2.47 9.46
C GLY A 46 -0.49 2.26 9.49
N ASN A 47 -1.09 2.04 8.32
CA ASN A 47 -2.54 1.97 8.17
C ASN A 47 -2.91 1.26 6.86
N ILE A 48 -4.11 0.70 6.79
CA ILE A 48 -4.68 0.08 5.59
C ILE A 48 -6.10 0.59 5.35
N ALA A 49 -6.48 0.76 4.09
CA ALA A 49 -7.84 1.05 3.67
C ALA A 49 -8.27 0.10 2.54
N ALA A 50 -9.53 -0.32 2.55
CA ALA A 50 -10.10 -1.15 1.50
C ALA A 50 -10.86 -0.30 0.48
N GLY A 51 -10.45 -0.40 -0.79
CA GLY A 51 -11.19 0.12 -1.93
C GLY A 51 -12.03 -0.95 -2.63
N PRO A 52 -12.56 -0.65 -3.84
CA PRO A 52 -13.34 -1.61 -4.62
C PRO A 52 -12.51 -2.75 -5.21
N LYS A 53 -11.25 -2.49 -5.57
CA LYS A 53 -10.35 -3.46 -6.21
C LYS A 53 -9.01 -3.65 -5.49
N TYR A 54 -8.66 -2.69 -4.65
CA TYR A 54 -7.34 -2.66 -4.01
C TYR A 54 -7.47 -2.50 -2.51
N LEU A 55 -6.54 -3.10 -1.79
CA LEU A 55 -6.15 -2.64 -0.46
C LEU A 55 -5.03 -1.61 -0.63
N TYR A 56 -5.15 -0.50 0.07
CA TYR A 56 -4.16 0.57 0.10
C TYR A 56 -3.45 0.53 1.44
N PHE A 57 -2.13 0.52 1.41
CA PHE A 57 -1.29 0.46 2.61
C PHE A 57 -0.50 1.76 2.73
N ALA A 58 -0.75 2.51 3.79
CA ALA A 58 0.08 3.64 4.17
C ALA A 58 1.41 3.12 4.74
N THR A 59 2.52 3.63 4.22
CA THR A 59 3.86 3.23 4.66
C THR A 59 4.67 4.46 5.06
N LEU A 60 5.64 4.26 5.95
CA LEU A 60 6.42 5.39 6.48
C LEU A 60 7.42 5.99 5.49
N ASP A 61 7.90 5.22 4.51
CA ASP A 61 8.92 5.69 3.55
C ASP A 61 8.60 5.27 2.10
N GLY A 62 7.57 4.45 1.89
CA GLY A 62 7.32 3.71 0.67
C GLY A 62 6.16 4.23 -0.18
N GLY A 63 5.53 5.34 0.22
CA GLY A 63 4.28 5.82 -0.34
C GLY A 63 3.08 4.93 0.04
N ILE A 64 2.14 4.78 -0.90
CA ILE A 64 0.95 3.93 -0.75
C ILE A 64 1.11 2.68 -1.59
N TRP A 65 1.28 1.55 -0.92
CA TRP A 65 1.31 0.25 -1.60
C TRP A 65 -0.10 -0.25 -1.91
N ARG A 66 -0.25 -0.95 -3.03
CA ARG A 66 -1.55 -1.37 -3.55
C ARG A 66 -1.56 -2.88 -3.75
N TYR A 67 -2.49 -3.58 -3.12
CA TYR A 67 -2.69 -5.01 -3.34
C TYR A 67 -4.02 -5.24 -4.04
N HIS A 68 -4.01 -5.85 -5.23
CA HIS A 68 -5.21 -6.13 -6.00
C HIS A 68 -5.94 -7.35 -5.42
N ILE A 69 -7.15 -7.15 -4.88
CA ILE A 69 -7.84 -8.14 -4.04
C ILE A 69 -8.44 -9.32 -4.81
N TYR A 70 -8.53 -9.20 -6.15
CA TYR A 70 -9.14 -10.22 -7.00
C TYR A 70 -8.09 -11.05 -7.75
N ASP A 71 -6.98 -10.42 -8.11
CA ASP A 71 -5.91 -11.07 -8.88
C ASP A 71 -4.70 -11.43 -8.00
N ASN A 72 -4.75 -11.07 -6.73
CA ASN A 72 -3.77 -11.44 -5.70
C ASN A 72 -2.32 -11.05 -6.05
N TYR A 73 -2.12 -9.79 -6.47
CA TYR A 73 -0.79 -9.24 -6.75
C TYR A 73 -0.62 -7.83 -6.17
N TRP A 74 0.62 -7.46 -5.89
CA TRP A 74 0.99 -6.10 -5.54
C TRP A 74 1.18 -5.27 -6.81
N ASP A 75 0.40 -4.21 -6.94
CA ASP A 75 0.49 -3.24 -8.03
C ASP A 75 1.53 -2.16 -7.71
N TYR A 76 1.83 -1.30 -8.68
CA TYR A 76 2.81 -0.23 -8.53
C TYR A 76 2.43 0.69 -7.36
N PRO A 77 3.35 1.05 -6.46
CA PRO A 77 3.00 1.93 -5.35
C PRO A 77 2.72 3.35 -5.87
N TYR A 78 1.85 4.09 -5.18
CA TYR A 78 1.77 5.53 -5.35
C TYR A 78 2.84 6.21 -4.52
N THR A 79 3.69 6.98 -5.17
CA THR A 79 4.81 7.72 -4.58
C THR A 79 4.80 9.16 -5.06
N THR A 80 5.76 9.96 -4.61
CA THR A 80 5.95 11.33 -5.09
C THR A 80 6.16 11.41 -6.61
N SER A 81 6.65 10.35 -7.27
CA SER A 81 6.72 10.33 -8.75
C SER A 81 5.35 10.26 -9.43
N ASN A 82 4.32 9.85 -8.70
CA ASN A 82 2.92 9.81 -9.15
C ASN A 82 2.14 11.08 -8.75
N GLY A 83 2.76 12.03 -8.05
CA GLY A 83 2.14 13.27 -7.58
C GLY A 83 1.65 13.24 -6.13
N LEU A 84 1.91 12.16 -5.39
CA LEU A 84 1.67 12.14 -3.94
C LEU A 84 2.55 13.21 -3.26
N PRO A 85 2.05 14.00 -2.28
CA PRO A 85 2.84 15.08 -1.68
C PRO A 85 4.07 14.62 -0.91
N ASP A 86 4.02 13.44 -0.28
CA ASP A 86 5.14 12.85 0.46
C ASP A 86 5.08 11.31 0.37
N ASN A 87 6.24 10.64 0.37
CA ASN A 87 6.34 9.18 0.47
C ASN A 87 6.10 8.67 1.89
N ARG A 88 6.17 9.54 2.91
CA ARG A 88 5.74 9.22 4.28
C ARG A 88 4.24 9.41 4.40
N VAL A 89 3.51 8.30 4.40
CA VAL A 89 2.05 8.30 4.54
C VAL A 89 1.69 7.71 5.90
N GLU A 90 1.06 8.53 6.75
CA GLU A 90 0.69 8.12 8.11
C GLU A 90 -0.65 7.41 8.13
N LYS A 91 -1.58 7.83 7.26
CA LYS A 91 -2.91 7.24 7.15
C LYS A 91 -3.40 7.29 5.71
N VAL A 92 -4.16 6.26 5.35
CA VAL A 92 -4.88 6.19 4.08
C VAL A 92 -6.36 5.91 4.37
N ALA A 93 -7.27 6.46 3.58
CA ALA A 93 -8.69 6.16 3.72
C ALA A 93 -9.34 6.14 2.34
N TYR A 94 -10.15 5.13 2.05
CA TYR A 94 -10.98 5.14 0.86
C TYR A 94 -12.38 5.61 1.25
N ASP A 95 -12.90 6.61 0.56
CA ASP A 95 -14.25 7.11 0.77
C ASP A 95 -15.20 6.47 -0.26
N PRO A 96 -16.10 5.56 0.14
CA PRO A 96 -17.02 4.92 -0.78
C PRO A 96 -18.10 5.87 -1.32
N GLU A 97 -18.40 6.98 -0.64
CA GLU A 97 -19.41 7.94 -1.07
C GLU A 97 -18.88 8.84 -2.19
N SER A 98 -17.70 9.45 -1.99
CA SER A 98 -17.07 10.29 -3.00
C SER A 98 -16.25 9.49 -4.03
N GLY A 99 -15.89 8.25 -3.72
CA GLY A 99 -15.03 7.41 -4.53
C GLY A 99 -13.56 7.84 -4.52
N LEU A 100 -13.17 8.74 -3.62
CA LEU A 100 -11.82 9.31 -3.53
C LEU A 100 -10.94 8.50 -2.57
N LEU A 101 -9.65 8.41 -2.89
CA LEU A 101 -8.65 7.86 -1.98
C LEU A 101 -7.91 9.01 -1.28
N TRP A 102 -7.98 9.03 0.04
CA TRP A 102 -7.33 10.02 0.90
C TRP A 102 -5.97 9.54 1.36
N ALA A 103 -4.99 10.44 1.33
CA ALA A 103 -3.68 10.26 1.92
C ALA A 103 -3.42 11.37 2.94
N PHE A 104 -2.96 10.98 4.12
CA PHE A 104 -2.53 11.90 5.17
C PHE A 104 -1.03 11.74 5.33
N THR A 105 -0.30 12.79 5.00
CA THR A 105 1.15 12.88 5.20
C THR A 105 1.43 13.79 6.40
N PRO A 106 2.67 13.87 6.90
CA PRO A 106 2.98 14.69 8.08
C PRO A 106 2.64 16.17 7.91
N ASP A 107 2.79 16.67 6.69
CA ASP A 107 2.69 18.09 6.36
C ASP A 107 1.46 18.44 5.49
N ASP A 108 0.72 17.45 4.97
CA ASP A 108 -0.40 17.71 4.07
C ASP A 108 -1.50 16.62 4.09
N GLU A 109 -2.66 16.99 3.53
CA GLU A 109 -3.75 16.09 3.20
C GLU A 109 -3.92 16.09 1.68
N ALA A 110 -4.00 14.92 1.06
CA ALA A 110 -4.23 14.81 -0.38
C ALA A 110 -5.36 13.85 -0.70
N VAL A 111 -6.04 14.10 -1.82
CA VAL A 111 -7.04 13.19 -2.38
C VAL A 111 -6.62 12.76 -3.77
N PHE A 112 -6.72 11.47 -4.04
CA PHE A 112 -6.56 10.91 -5.36
C PHE A 112 -7.92 10.74 -6.01
N ASN A 113 -8.08 11.39 -7.16
CA ASN A 113 -9.25 11.24 -8.01
C ASN A 113 -8.95 10.22 -9.11
N PHE A 114 -9.61 9.07 -9.07
CA PHE A 114 -9.42 8.00 -10.05
C PHE A 114 -9.86 8.37 -11.47
N ALA A 115 -10.81 9.29 -11.63
CA ALA A 115 -11.28 9.70 -12.96
C ALA A 115 -10.27 10.61 -13.67
N SER A 116 -9.57 11.46 -12.90
CA SER A 116 -8.51 12.32 -13.44
C SER A 116 -7.12 11.73 -13.30
N GLU A 117 -6.95 10.65 -12.52
CA GLU A 117 -5.67 10.03 -12.16
C GLU A 117 -4.70 11.04 -11.57
N GLU A 118 -5.17 11.82 -10.59
CA GLU A 118 -4.44 12.95 -10.02
C GLU A 118 -4.56 12.99 -8.50
N TRP A 119 -3.42 13.26 -7.86
CA TRP A 119 -3.34 13.67 -6.47
C TRP A 119 -3.54 15.17 -6.38
N LEU A 120 -4.49 15.58 -5.56
CA LEU A 120 -4.74 16.98 -5.23
C LEU A 120 -4.35 17.20 -3.78
N SER A 121 -3.30 17.99 -3.59
CA SER A 121 -2.77 18.36 -2.28
C SER A 121 -3.53 19.58 -1.72
N LYS A 122 -3.92 19.50 -0.45
CA LYS A 122 -4.67 20.57 0.22
C LYS A 122 -3.85 21.84 0.36
N SER A 123 -2.54 21.71 0.61
CA SER A 123 -1.62 22.85 0.68
C SER A 123 -1.47 23.62 -0.64
N GLU A 124 -1.63 22.93 -1.79
CA GLU A 124 -1.50 23.53 -3.13
C GLU A 124 -2.83 24.09 -3.66
N ALA A 125 -3.95 23.62 -3.12
CA ALA A 125 -5.27 24.03 -3.57
C ALA A 125 -5.65 25.42 -3.05
N SER A 126 -6.02 26.33 -3.96
CA SER A 126 -6.58 27.63 -3.57
C SER A 126 -7.95 27.51 -2.86
N TYR A 127 -8.65 26.40 -3.08
CA TYR A 127 -9.92 26.06 -2.44
C TYR A 127 -10.02 24.54 -2.27
N TRP A 128 -10.41 24.08 -1.08
CA TRP A 128 -10.49 22.66 -0.72
C TRP A 128 -11.93 22.23 -0.41
N PRO A 129 -12.67 21.67 -1.40
CA PRO A 129 -14.06 21.23 -1.21
C PRO A 129 -14.19 19.83 -0.60
N TYR A 130 -13.10 19.07 -0.49
CA TYR A 130 -13.14 17.66 -0.13
C TYR A 130 -13.30 17.48 1.38
N ARG A 131 -14.12 16.51 1.78
CA ARG A 131 -14.29 16.05 3.16
C ARG A 131 -14.43 14.54 3.16
N LEU A 132 -13.74 13.87 4.06
CA LEU A 132 -13.90 12.44 4.28
C LEU A 132 -15.27 12.21 4.92
N SER A 133 -16.12 11.40 4.30
CA SER A 133 -17.42 11.05 4.87
C SER A 133 -17.26 10.33 6.21
N GLU A 134 -18.12 10.68 7.18
CA GLU A 134 -18.20 9.94 8.44
C GLU A 134 -18.89 8.59 8.20
N PRO A 135 -18.39 7.48 8.79
CA PRO A 135 -19.04 6.19 8.67
C PRO A 135 -20.47 6.27 9.23
N ASP A 136 -21.44 5.64 8.56
CA ASP A 136 -22.83 5.62 9.02
C ASP A 136 -22.90 5.02 10.43
N ASN A 137 -23.71 5.61 11.31
CA ASN A 137 -23.88 5.18 12.70
C ASN A 137 -24.28 3.70 12.83
N ASN A 138 -24.87 3.11 11.78
CA ASN A 138 -25.19 1.68 11.72
C ASN A 138 -23.97 0.77 11.46
N GLU A 139 -22.95 1.25 10.75
CA GLU A 139 -21.71 0.51 10.45
C GLU A 139 -20.78 0.44 11.68
N GLN A 140 -20.93 1.36 12.63
CA GLN A 140 -20.18 1.37 13.89
C GLN A 140 -20.41 0.12 14.75
N ARG A 141 -21.50 -0.64 14.53
CA ARG A 141 -21.83 -1.83 15.33
C ARG A 141 -21.02 -3.08 14.95
N GLY A 142 -20.14 -2.99 13.96
CA GLY A 142 -19.22 -4.06 13.57
C GLY A 142 -18.05 -3.62 12.68
N GLY A 143 -17.77 -2.31 12.66
CA GLY A 143 -16.71 -1.60 11.92
C GLY A 143 -16.12 -2.34 10.73
N LYS A 144 -16.94 -2.60 9.70
CA LYS A 144 -16.44 -3.06 8.41
C LYS A 144 -15.64 -1.93 7.77
N GLU A 145 -14.58 -2.30 7.05
CA GLU A 145 -13.68 -1.39 6.32
C GLU A 145 -12.88 -0.43 7.22
N GLN A 146 -12.87 -0.67 8.53
CA GLN A 146 -11.98 -0.01 9.49
C GLN A 146 -10.74 -0.86 9.76
N PHE A 147 -9.58 -0.20 9.87
CA PHE A 147 -8.37 -0.83 10.37
C PHE A 147 -8.34 -0.83 11.91
N TYR A 148 -8.01 -1.99 12.46
CA TYR A 148 -7.79 -2.22 13.87
C TYR A 148 -6.31 -2.52 14.11
N GLY A 149 -5.70 -1.82 15.07
CA GLY A 149 -4.29 -1.98 15.42
C GLY A 149 -3.98 -3.32 16.08
N ARG A 150 -2.69 -3.53 16.39
CA ARG A 150 -2.16 -4.78 16.94
C ARG A 150 -2.89 -5.23 18.21
N GLU A 151 -3.25 -4.30 19.07
CA GLU A 151 -3.98 -4.57 20.32
C GLU A 151 -5.35 -5.22 20.11
N ALA A 152 -5.95 -5.03 18.93
CA ALA A 152 -7.25 -5.60 18.62
C ALA A 152 -7.16 -7.05 18.14
N LEU A 153 -5.96 -7.53 17.76
CA LEU A 153 -5.75 -8.90 17.27
C LEU A 153 -6.15 -9.94 18.32
N ASP A 154 -5.96 -9.65 19.61
CA ASP A 154 -6.32 -10.55 20.71
C ASP A 154 -7.84 -10.82 20.81
N ASN A 155 -8.67 -10.04 20.11
CA ASN A 155 -10.11 -10.27 20.02
C ASN A 155 -10.50 -11.25 18.91
N LEU A 156 -9.57 -11.64 18.03
CA LEU A 156 -9.83 -12.60 16.96
C LEU A 156 -9.79 -14.03 17.51
N PRO A 157 -10.55 -14.97 16.89
CA PRO A 157 -10.36 -16.39 17.17
C PRO A 157 -8.93 -16.82 16.77
N GLY A 158 -8.49 -17.99 17.24
CA GLY A 158 -7.23 -18.56 16.79
C GLY A 158 -7.24 -18.76 15.27
N ILE A 159 -6.34 -18.11 14.55
CA ILE A 159 -6.17 -18.23 13.10
C ILE A 159 -4.95 -19.13 12.83
N PHE A 160 -5.08 -20.02 11.86
CA PHE A 160 -4.02 -20.92 11.42
C PHE A 160 -3.50 -20.49 10.05
N ALA A 161 -2.19 -20.35 9.92
CA ALA A 161 -1.57 -20.17 8.62
C ALA A 161 -1.65 -21.45 7.77
N ASN A 162 -1.82 -21.27 6.47
CA ASN A 162 -1.68 -22.32 5.46
C ASN A 162 -0.26 -22.35 4.88
N GLY A 163 0.11 -23.50 4.30
CA GLY A 163 1.33 -23.66 3.51
C GLY A 163 2.62 -23.67 4.34
N ASP A 164 3.61 -22.90 3.89
CA ASP A 164 4.97 -22.82 4.47
C ASP A 164 5.05 -21.86 5.68
N PHE A 165 3.90 -21.50 6.25
CA PHE A 165 3.79 -20.48 7.30
C PHE A 165 3.18 -21.02 8.58
N SER A 166 3.49 -20.37 9.70
CA SER A 166 2.89 -20.64 11.01
C SER A 166 2.66 -19.33 11.75
N ILE A 167 1.54 -19.21 12.45
CA ILE A 167 1.28 -18.07 13.36
C ILE A 167 1.65 -18.53 14.76
N LEU A 168 2.64 -17.87 15.37
CA LEU A 168 3.05 -18.09 16.75
C LEU A 168 2.16 -17.31 17.71
N THR A 169 2.30 -17.60 19.01
CA THR A 169 1.74 -16.77 20.09
C THR A 169 2.25 -15.33 19.91
N ASP A 170 1.39 -14.34 20.20
CA ASP A 170 1.62 -12.90 20.02
C ASP A 170 1.55 -12.37 18.57
N TRP A 171 0.84 -13.09 17.69
CA TRP A 171 0.57 -12.65 16.32
C TRP A 171 1.85 -12.38 15.50
N ILE A 172 2.75 -13.37 15.53
CA ILE A 172 3.98 -13.39 14.74
C ILE A 172 3.83 -14.44 13.65
N LEU A 173 3.95 -14.04 12.39
CA LEU A 173 4.06 -14.94 11.26
C LEU A 173 5.49 -15.46 11.18
N MET A 174 5.66 -16.77 11.13
CA MET A 174 6.95 -17.42 10.92
C MET A 174 6.94 -18.19 9.60
N ASP A 175 7.99 -18.02 8.79
CA ASP A 175 8.19 -18.81 7.57
C ASP A 175 9.01 -20.08 7.83
N ARG A 176 9.17 -20.91 6.78
CA ARG A 176 9.94 -22.16 6.82
C ARG A 176 11.43 -22.00 7.18
N ASP A 177 11.97 -20.79 6.99
CA ASP A 177 13.36 -20.44 7.27
C ASP A 177 13.50 -19.84 8.69
N PHE A 178 12.44 -19.95 9.51
CA PHE A 178 12.34 -19.41 10.86
C PHE A 178 12.49 -17.88 10.91
N GLN A 179 12.18 -17.17 9.82
CA GLN A 179 12.08 -15.72 9.85
C GLN A 179 10.75 -15.31 10.44
N GLU A 180 10.79 -14.38 11.38
CA GLU A 180 9.63 -13.88 12.12
C GLU A 180 9.21 -12.51 11.60
N PHE A 181 7.90 -12.37 11.35
CA PHE A 181 7.29 -11.17 10.82
C PHE A 181 6.07 -10.80 11.68
N PRO A 182 6.10 -9.65 12.39
CA PRO A 182 4.97 -9.22 13.21
C PRO A 182 3.73 -8.91 12.35
N ILE A 183 2.56 -9.38 12.80
CA ILE A 183 1.27 -8.93 12.25
C ILE A 183 0.86 -7.67 13.01
N ASP A 184 0.60 -6.57 12.31
CA ASP A 184 0.44 -5.23 12.92
C ASP A 184 -1.02 -4.84 13.20
N GLY A 185 -1.98 -5.66 12.76
CA GLY A 185 -3.40 -5.41 12.94
C GLY A 185 -4.23 -6.16 11.93
N TYR A 186 -5.48 -5.75 11.76
CA TYR A 186 -6.35 -6.29 10.72
C TYR A 186 -7.38 -5.28 10.23
N LEU A 187 -7.85 -5.46 9.00
CA LEU A 187 -9.02 -4.81 8.45
C LEU A 187 -10.03 -5.89 8.03
N ARG A 188 -11.29 -5.72 8.43
CA ARG A 188 -12.39 -6.59 7.96
C ARG A 188 -13.07 -5.95 6.76
N ASP A 189 -13.01 -6.57 5.59
CA ASP A 189 -13.65 -6.00 4.40
C ASP A 189 -15.18 -6.24 4.39
N ARG A 190 -15.86 -5.68 3.37
CA ARG A 190 -17.30 -5.85 3.18
C ARG A 190 -17.75 -7.32 3.08
N TYR A 191 -16.86 -8.20 2.63
CA TYR A 191 -17.09 -9.64 2.41
C TYR A 191 -16.69 -10.50 3.62
N ASP A 192 -16.42 -9.89 4.78
CA ASP A 192 -16.00 -10.57 6.01
C ASP A 192 -14.66 -11.30 5.93
N ARG A 193 -13.81 -10.92 4.96
CA ARG A 193 -12.41 -11.33 4.94
C ARG A 193 -11.60 -10.43 5.84
N LEU A 194 -10.63 -11.02 6.53
CA LEU A 194 -9.65 -10.32 7.35
C LEU A 194 -8.38 -10.11 6.53
N TRP A 195 -7.94 -8.87 6.49
CA TRP A 195 -6.71 -8.45 5.85
C TRP A 195 -5.72 -8.03 6.92
N MET A 196 -4.63 -8.77 7.06
CA MET A 196 -3.65 -8.65 8.14
C MET A 196 -2.31 -8.13 7.59
N PRO A 197 -2.00 -6.83 7.69
CA PRO A 197 -0.68 -6.33 7.31
C PRO A 197 0.41 -7.02 8.15
N VAL A 198 1.43 -7.54 7.47
CA VAL A 198 2.55 -8.27 8.07
C VAL A 198 3.85 -7.51 7.84
N LYS A 199 4.39 -6.92 8.91
CA LYS A 199 5.55 -6.03 8.89
C LYS A 199 6.77 -6.71 8.26
N GLY A 200 7.34 -6.06 7.23
CA GLY A 200 8.50 -6.58 6.50
C GLY A 200 8.24 -7.80 5.61
N PHE A 201 6.99 -8.27 5.51
CA PHE A 201 6.61 -9.42 4.69
C PHE A 201 5.60 -9.07 3.61
N GLY A 202 4.43 -8.52 3.95
CA GLY A 202 3.33 -8.31 3.01
C GLY A 202 1.97 -8.35 3.68
N ILE A 203 1.05 -9.17 3.17
CA ILE A 203 -0.36 -9.21 3.59
C ILE A 203 -0.81 -10.65 3.87
N GLY A 204 -1.57 -10.84 4.94
CA GLY A 204 -2.35 -12.05 5.20
C GLY A 204 -3.81 -11.86 4.83
N GLU A 205 -4.41 -12.83 4.17
CA GLU A 205 -5.86 -12.93 3.94
C GLU A 205 -6.39 -14.07 4.78
N ALA A 206 -7.34 -13.80 5.67
CA ALA A 206 -7.93 -14.82 6.53
C ALA A 206 -9.45 -14.80 6.50
N GLU A 207 -10.04 -15.96 6.73
CA GLU A 207 -11.49 -16.14 6.82
C GLU A 207 -11.88 -16.51 8.24
N LEU A 208 -12.83 -15.76 8.82
CA LEU A 208 -13.32 -16.02 10.19
C LEU A 208 -14.03 -17.38 10.32
N TYR A 209 -14.64 -17.88 9.24
CA TYR A 209 -15.39 -19.14 9.26
C TYR A 209 -14.48 -20.36 9.25
N THR A 210 -13.44 -20.36 8.41
CA THR A 210 -12.50 -21.49 8.29
C THR A 210 -11.31 -21.35 9.24
N GLN A 211 -11.10 -20.15 9.81
CA GLN A 211 -9.95 -19.79 10.65
C GLN A 211 -8.62 -20.05 9.97
N ARG A 212 -8.59 -19.98 8.64
CA ARG A 212 -7.39 -20.15 7.83
C ARG A 212 -6.92 -18.81 7.30
N ALA A 213 -5.60 -18.69 7.19
CA ALA A 213 -4.93 -17.54 6.63
C ALA A 213 -3.92 -17.95 5.55
N ASP A 214 -4.00 -17.30 4.39
CA ASP A 214 -2.99 -17.34 3.34
C ASP A 214 -2.16 -16.06 3.37
N PHE A 215 -0.88 -16.15 3.05
CA PHE A 215 0.07 -15.03 3.18
C PHE A 215 0.78 -14.75 1.87
N TYR A 216 0.77 -13.48 1.47
CA TYR A 216 1.30 -13.00 0.20
C TYR A 216 2.43 -12.01 0.46
N ARG A 217 3.63 -12.37 0.00
CA ARG A 217 4.82 -11.53 0.13
C ARG A 217 4.68 -10.29 -0.75
N MET A 218 5.09 -9.15 -0.21
CA MET A 218 5.23 -7.91 -0.94
C MET A 218 6.36 -8.01 -1.96
N GLY A 219 6.10 -7.49 -3.16
CA GLY A 219 7.09 -7.41 -4.21
C GLY A 219 6.43 -7.44 -5.58
N LEU A 220 7.25 -7.25 -6.61
CA LEU A 220 6.79 -7.37 -7.99
C LEU A 220 6.22 -8.78 -8.23
N PRO A 221 5.08 -8.91 -8.95
CA PRO A 221 4.67 -10.21 -9.46
C PRO A 221 5.82 -10.78 -10.29
N ALA A 222 6.09 -12.08 -10.14
CA ALA A 222 7.06 -12.76 -11.00
C ALA A 222 6.58 -12.65 -12.44
N ILE A 223 7.32 -11.91 -13.26
CA ILE A 223 7.08 -11.75 -14.71
C ILE A 223 7.62 -12.97 -15.45
#